data_AF-A0A9E0YIS5-F1
#
_entry.id   AF-A0A9E0YIS5-F1
#
_cell.length_a   1.000
_cell.length_b   1.000
_cell.length_c   1.000
_cell.angle_alpha   90.00
_cell.angle_beta   90.00
_cell.angle_gamma   90.00
#
_symmetry.space_group_name_H-M   'P 1'
#
loop_
_entity.id
_entity.type
_entity.pdbx_description
1 polymer ?
#
loop_
_entity_poly.entity_id
_entity_poly.type
_entity_poly.pdbx_seq_one_letter_code
_entity_poly.pdbx_strand_id
1 'polypeptide(L)'
;MRVSATGGPGYGFWYSGSSAEPDTAPEAFHSALQDISKPVFVVDAGKAPAVATWGRAELYPEGGASDHGYWLRGFVPPLDPQNFGDPHFKGMLGIRYPYVAGAMANGITSVEMVTAAARAGMVGFFGAAGLGPSELEHAIDRLQHELFGFAFGMNLIHSPDAPELESRVVDLYLQKGVRLVSASAYLRLTPHLVRYRVKGIFREANDQISIPNKVPL
;
A
#
# COMPACT_ATOMS: atom_id res chain seq x y z
N MET A 1 -2.66 18.66 -10.49
CA MET A 1 -2.21 19.05 -11.83
C MET A 1 -2.53 20.53 -12.03
N ARG A 2 -1.53 21.41 -12.09
CA ARG A 2 -1.73 22.82 -12.45
C ARG A 2 -1.19 23.00 -13.87
N VAL A 3 -2.06 23.30 -14.82
CA VAL A 3 -1.70 23.66 -16.21
C VAL A 3 -2.09 25.11 -16.38
N SER A 4 -1.13 25.97 -16.73
CA SER A 4 -1.44 27.36 -17.12
C SER A 4 -2.02 27.36 -18.52
N ALA A 5 -3.25 27.86 -18.68
CA ALA A 5 -3.94 28.00 -19.96
C ALA A 5 -3.59 29.30 -20.71
N THR A 6 -2.76 30.17 -20.14
CA THR A 6 -2.46 31.50 -20.69
C THR A 6 -0.96 31.65 -20.92
N GLY A 7 -0.59 32.22 -22.07
CA GLY A 7 0.80 32.41 -22.56
C GLY A 7 1.67 33.39 -21.76
N GLY A 8 1.61 33.33 -20.43
CA GLY A 8 2.59 33.92 -19.53
C GLY A 8 3.76 32.97 -19.26
N PRO A 9 4.84 33.44 -18.61
CA PRO A 9 5.96 32.59 -18.23
C PRO A 9 5.44 31.39 -17.44
N GLY A 10 5.88 30.19 -17.84
CA GLY A 10 5.51 28.94 -17.17
C GLY A 10 5.83 29.00 -15.67
N TYR A 11 5.26 28.07 -14.88
CA TYR A 11 5.52 28.00 -13.43
C TYR A 11 6.99 27.65 -13.08
N GLY A 12 7.80 27.36 -14.09
CA GLY A 12 9.22 27.09 -14.00
C GLY A 12 9.85 26.99 -15.39
N PHE A 13 11.10 26.55 -15.44
CA PHE A 13 11.81 26.26 -16.68
C PHE A 13 12.36 24.84 -16.63
N TRP A 14 12.22 24.12 -17.75
CA TRP A 14 12.75 22.78 -17.91
C TRP A 14 14.01 22.82 -18.76
N TYR A 15 15.05 22.13 -18.29
CA TYR A 15 16.32 21.98 -18.97
C TYR A 15 16.46 20.52 -19.39
N SER A 16 16.72 20.29 -20.66
CA SER A 16 17.02 18.96 -21.17
C SER A 16 18.29 18.41 -20.51
N GLY A 17 19.38 19.18 -20.52
CA GLY A 17 20.72 18.68 -20.22
C GLY A 17 21.33 17.86 -21.36
N SER A 18 20.72 17.87 -22.55
CA SER A 18 21.25 17.28 -23.78
C SER A 18 20.68 17.99 -25.02
N SER A 19 21.13 17.63 -26.22
CA SER A 19 20.56 18.13 -27.48
C SER A 19 19.26 17.43 -27.88
N ALA A 20 18.75 16.48 -27.09
CA ALA A 20 17.49 15.81 -27.40
C ALA A 20 16.30 16.73 -27.11
N GLU A 21 15.36 16.80 -28.04
CA GLU A 21 14.16 17.63 -27.91
C GLU A 21 13.02 16.87 -27.21
N PRO A 22 12.12 17.58 -26.50
CA PRO A 22 10.90 16.99 -25.95
C PRO A 22 9.93 16.60 -27.08
N ASP A 23 9.13 15.57 -26.86
CA ASP A 23 8.27 15.00 -27.90
C ASP A 23 6.93 15.76 -27.96
N THR A 24 6.45 16.05 -29.17
CA THR A 24 5.17 16.75 -29.41
C THR A 24 4.05 15.83 -29.86
N ALA A 25 4.35 14.56 -30.16
CA ALA A 25 3.37 13.59 -30.63
C ALA A 25 2.33 13.27 -29.53
N PRO A 26 1.02 13.22 -29.83
CA PRO A 26 0.01 12.84 -28.85
C PRO A 26 0.28 11.49 -28.16
N GLU A 27 0.80 10.52 -28.89
CA GLU A 27 1.15 9.19 -28.38
C GLU A 27 2.23 9.26 -27.30
N ALA A 28 3.18 10.21 -27.42
CA ALA A 28 4.24 10.40 -26.44
C ALA A 28 3.68 10.85 -25.09
N PHE A 29 2.63 11.68 -25.08
CA PHE A 29 1.93 12.05 -23.84
C PHE A 29 1.29 10.83 -23.17
N HIS A 30 0.63 9.97 -23.96
CA HIS A 30 0.03 8.74 -23.43
C HIS A 30 1.09 7.80 -22.85
N SER A 31 2.19 7.56 -23.56
CA SER A 31 3.28 6.72 -23.06
C SER A 31 3.94 7.31 -21.82
N ALA A 32 4.16 8.63 -21.77
CA ALA A 32 4.71 9.30 -20.60
C ALA A 32 3.81 9.17 -19.37
N LEU A 33 2.49 9.30 -19.54
CA LEU A 33 1.51 9.16 -18.45
C LEU A 33 1.33 7.72 -17.96
N GLN A 34 1.66 6.72 -18.78
CA GLN A 34 1.58 5.30 -18.41
C GLN A 34 2.77 4.82 -17.58
N ASP A 35 3.94 5.44 -17.73
CA ASP A 35 5.14 5.11 -16.95
C ASP A 35 5.24 5.98 -15.68
N ILE A 36 4.47 5.61 -14.66
CA ILE A 36 4.41 6.32 -13.37
C ILE A 36 5.74 6.33 -12.60
N SER A 37 6.72 5.54 -13.05
CA SER A 37 8.06 5.49 -12.43
C SER A 37 8.98 6.64 -12.87
N LYS A 38 8.57 7.40 -13.90
CA LYS A 38 9.34 8.51 -14.44
C LYS A 38 8.65 9.85 -14.14
N PRO A 39 9.43 10.94 -14.04
CA PRO A 39 8.82 12.26 -14.04
C PRO A 39 8.13 12.50 -15.39
N VAL A 40 7.11 13.36 -15.40
CA VAL A 40 6.51 13.89 -16.63
C VAL A 40 6.60 15.40 -16.57
N PHE A 41 7.30 15.98 -17.53
CA PHE A 41 7.37 17.42 -17.76
C PHE A 41 6.55 17.76 -18.99
N VAL A 42 5.67 18.75 -18.86
CA VAL A 42 4.96 19.36 -19.99
C VAL A 42 5.56 20.74 -20.19
N VAL A 43 6.09 20.99 -21.38
CA VAL A 43 6.84 22.20 -21.71
C VAL A 43 6.24 22.92 -22.91
N ASP A 44 6.52 24.21 -23.02
CA ASP A 44 6.12 25.05 -24.14
C ASP A 44 7.21 25.04 -25.23
N ALA A 45 7.01 24.22 -26.27
CA ALA A 45 7.90 24.15 -27.44
C ALA A 45 7.46 25.10 -28.57
N GLY A 46 6.71 26.17 -28.25
CA GLY A 46 6.33 27.24 -29.18
C GLY A 46 5.06 26.96 -29.98
N LYS A 47 5.02 25.88 -30.80
CA LYS A 47 3.84 25.58 -31.64
C LYS A 47 2.81 24.67 -30.98
N ALA A 48 3.28 23.78 -30.11
CA ALA A 48 2.47 22.81 -29.38
C ALA A 48 3.13 22.51 -28.03
N PRO A 49 2.37 22.08 -27.02
CA PRO A 49 2.97 21.51 -25.82
C PRO A 49 3.78 20.28 -26.19
N ALA A 50 4.92 20.11 -25.54
CA ALA A 50 5.76 18.92 -25.66
C ALA A 50 5.90 18.22 -24.30
N VAL A 51 6.23 16.94 -24.32
CA VAL A 51 6.41 16.11 -23.14
C VAL A 51 7.83 15.56 -23.06
N ALA A 52 8.38 15.52 -21.85
CA ALA A 52 9.64 14.84 -21.55
C ALA A 52 9.51 14.01 -20.28
N THR A 53 10.22 12.89 -20.23
CA THR A 53 10.29 12.00 -19.05
C THR A 53 11.64 12.02 -18.33
N TRP A 54 12.42 13.07 -18.61
CA TRP A 54 13.81 13.24 -18.19
C TRP A 54 14.15 14.74 -18.10
N GLY A 55 15.37 15.06 -17.68
CA GLY A 55 15.85 16.44 -17.53
C GLY A 55 15.60 17.01 -16.13
N ARG A 56 15.76 18.31 -15.98
CA ARG A 56 15.62 19.03 -14.69
C ARG A 56 14.63 20.17 -14.84
N ALA A 57 13.70 20.27 -13.89
CA ALA A 57 12.86 21.46 -13.74
C ALA A 57 13.39 22.36 -12.62
N GLU A 58 13.36 23.67 -12.86
CA GLU A 58 13.60 24.71 -11.88
C GLU A 58 12.32 25.54 -11.73
N LEU A 59 11.81 25.65 -10.51
CA LEU A 59 10.63 26.46 -10.21
C LEU A 59 11.08 27.87 -9.82
N TYR A 60 10.41 28.89 -10.36
CA TYR A 60 10.78 30.30 -10.18
C TYR A 60 12.24 30.61 -10.56
N PRO A 61 12.66 30.29 -11.80
CA PRO A 61 14.03 30.53 -12.23
C PRO A 61 14.30 32.04 -12.32
N GLU A 62 15.54 32.44 -12.01
CA GLU A 62 15.98 33.84 -12.13
C GLU A 62 16.12 34.30 -13.60
N GLY A 63 16.07 33.37 -14.57
CA GLY A 63 16.05 33.61 -16.01
C GLY A 63 15.63 32.36 -16.81
N GLY A 64 15.15 32.52 -18.05
CA GLY A 64 14.49 31.46 -18.82
C GLY A 64 14.95 31.33 -20.28
N ALA A 65 16.24 31.50 -20.55
CA ALA A 65 16.78 31.35 -21.90
C ALA A 65 18.03 30.46 -21.88
N SER A 66 17.88 29.24 -22.40
CA SER A 66 18.99 28.38 -22.81
C SER A 66 18.62 27.71 -24.14
N ASP A 67 19.62 27.39 -24.97
CA ASP A 67 19.41 26.79 -26.30
C ASP A 67 18.70 25.42 -26.26
N HIS A 68 18.63 24.81 -25.07
CA HIS A 68 18.02 23.49 -24.84
C HIS A 68 17.12 23.48 -23.60
N GLY A 69 16.33 24.55 -23.42
CA GLY A 69 15.36 24.64 -22.35
C GLY A 69 14.07 25.32 -22.76
N TYR A 70 12.99 24.98 -22.06
CA TYR A 70 11.63 25.38 -22.43
C TYR A 70 10.85 25.77 -21.17
N TRP A 71 9.89 26.69 -21.32
CA TRP A 71 9.02 27.07 -20.21
C TRP A 71 8.18 25.88 -19.76
N LEU A 72 8.19 25.59 -18.44
CA LEU A 72 7.46 24.49 -17.85
C LEU A 72 5.98 24.86 -17.67
N ARG A 73 5.09 24.09 -18.30
CA ARG A 73 3.63 24.25 -18.23
C ARG A 73 2.99 23.33 -17.20
N GLY A 74 3.62 22.19 -16.90
CA GLY A 74 3.16 21.22 -15.91
C GLY A 74 4.24 20.20 -15.54
N PHE A 75 4.15 19.65 -14.34
CA PHE A 75 5.08 18.64 -13.83
C PHE A 75 4.33 17.61 -12.99
N VAL A 76 4.70 16.35 -13.15
CA VAL A 76 4.32 15.22 -12.29
C VAL A 76 5.61 14.51 -11.89
N PRO A 77 5.94 14.38 -10.59
CA PRO A 77 7.09 13.59 -10.16
C PRO A 77 6.83 12.10 -10.40
N PRO A 78 7.85 11.23 -10.31
CA PRO A 78 7.62 9.79 -10.19
C PRO A 78 6.66 9.48 -9.04
N LEU A 79 5.64 8.69 -9.32
CA LEU A 79 4.61 8.27 -8.36
C LEU A 79 4.65 6.75 -8.19
N ASP A 80 5.71 6.26 -7.52
CA ASP A 80 5.80 4.84 -7.18
C ASP A 80 4.64 4.43 -6.25
N PRO A 81 3.84 3.40 -6.57
CA PRO A 81 2.73 2.96 -5.73
C PRO A 81 3.14 2.60 -4.29
N GLN A 82 4.41 2.27 -4.07
CA GLN A 82 4.97 2.06 -2.73
C GLN A 82 4.91 3.31 -1.88
N ASN A 83 4.89 4.51 -2.46
CA ASN A 83 4.86 5.77 -1.73
C ASN A 83 3.44 6.23 -1.36
N PHE A 84 2.40 5.50 -1.78
CA PHE A 84 1.03 5.80 -1.38
C PHE A 84 0.71 5.30 0.03
N GLY A 85 -0.38 5.85 0.58
CA GLY A 85 -0.93 5.45 1.88
C GLY A 85 -0.09 5.91 3.07
N ASP A 86 -0.37 5.32 4.24
CA ASP A 86 0.33 5.63 5.48
C ASP A 86 1.63 4.80 5.60
N PRO A 87 2.81 5.43 5.73
CA PRO A 87 4.06 4.71 5.98
C PRO A 87 4.04 3.91 7.27
N HIS A 88 3.31 4.34 8.31
CA HIS A 88 3.19 3.60 9.57
C HIS A 88 2.38 2.32 9.38
N PHE A 89 1.32 2.34 8.57
CA PHE A 89 0.54 1.14 8.25
C PHE A 89 1.41 0.08 7.57
N LYS A 90 2.19 0.49 6.56
CA LYS A 90 3.13 -0.40 5.86
C LYS A 90 4.21 -0.94 6.80
N GLY A 91 4.83 -0.07 7.60
CA GLY A 91 5.86 -0.46 8.57
C GLY A 91 5.33 -1.40 9.66
N MET A 92 4.14 -1.12 10.18
CA MET A 92 3.46 -1.97 11.17
C MET A 92 3.20 -3.37 10.61
N LEU A 93 2.78 -3.49 9.35
CA LEU A 93 2.45 -4.78 8.73
C LEU A 93 3.63 -5.42 7.98
N GLY A 94 4.75 -4.72 7.81
CA GLY A 94 5.89 -5.22 7.02
C GLY A 94 5.56 -5.40 5.53
N ILE A 95 4.65 -4.59 4.97
CA ILE A 95 4.21 -4.66 3.57
C ILE A 95 4.81 -3.53 2.74
N ARG A 96 4.92 -3.77 1.43
CA ARG A 96 5.48 -2.83 0.45
C ARG A 96 4.41 -1.88 -0.09
N TYR A 97 3.25 -2.41 -0.42
CA TYR A 97 2.12 -1.65 -0.92
C TYR A 97 1.04 -1.56 0.16
N PRO A 98 0.38 -0.41 0.34
CA PRO A 98 -0.66 -0.21 1.35
C PRO A 98 -1.98 -0.86 0.90
N TYR A 99 -1.98 -2.16 0.66
CA TYR A 99 -3.10 -2.90 0.08
C TYR A 99 -3.40 -4.16 0.87
N VAL A 100 -4.70 -4.40 1.06
CA VAL A 100 -5.25 -5.51 1.83
C VAL A 100 -6.16 -6.34 0.95
N ALA A 101 -5.83 -7.63 0.78
CA ALA A 101 -6.79 -8.62 0.32
C ALA A 101 -7.69 -9.02 1.50
N GLY A 102 -8.89 -8.45 1.53
CA GLY A 102 -9.86 -8.64 2.60
C GLY A 102 -10.33 -10.09 2.73
N ALA A 103 -10.80 -10.44 3.93
CA ALA A 103 -11.31 -11.77 4.20
C ALA A 103 -12.67 -12.00 3.57
N MET A 104 -12.81 -13.10 2.84
CA MET A 104 -14.07 -13.60 2.28
C MET A 104 -14.32 -14.99 2.88
N ALA A 105 -15.49 -15.17 3.49
CA ALA A 105 -15.84 -16.34 4.30
C ALA A 105 -15.69 -17.69 3.58
N ASN A 106 -15.74 -18.78 4.34
CA ASN A 106 -15.65 -20.16 3.87
C ASN A 106 -14.36 -20.43 3.06
N GLY A 107 -13.26 -19.78 3.42
CA GLY A 107 -11.98 -19.93 2.74
C GLY A 107 -11.91 -19.35 1.32
N ILE A 108 -12.87 -18.50 0.91
CA ILE A 108 -12.82 -17.84 -0.41
C ILE A 108 -11.54 -17.00 -0.53
N THR A 109 -11.19 -16.22 0.50
CA THR A 109 -9.82 -15.72 0.63
C THR A 109 -8.96 -16.87 1.15
N SER A 110 -8.52 -17.70 0.21
CA SER A 110 -7.84 -18.97 0.47
C SER A 110 -6.38 -18.79 0.91
N VAL A 111 -5.73 -19.88 1.30
CA VAL A 111 -4.28 -19.90 1.59
C VAL A 111 -3.50 -19.38 0.39
N GLU A 112 -3.86 -19.82 -0.82
CA GLU A 112 -3.19 -19.45 -2.07
C GLU A 112 -3.33 -17.95 -2.36
N MET A 113 -4.51 -17.37 -2.12
CA MET A 113 -4.74 -15.93 -2.31
C MET A 113 -3.94 -15.09 -1.29
N VAL A 114 -3.91 -15.51 -0.02
CA VAL A 114 -3.10 -14.86 1.02
C VAL A 114 -1.62 -14.97 0.70
N THR A 115 -1.16 -16.16 0.28
CA THR A 115 0.23 -16.39 -0.12
C THR A 115 0.64 -15.52 -1.31
N ALA A 116 -0.22 -15.41 -2.33
CA ALA A 116 0.02 -14.56 -3.48
C ALA A 116 0.11 -13.08 -3.10
N ALA A 117 -0.81 -12.58 -2.26
CA ALA A 117 -0.80 -11.20 -1.78
C ALA A 117 0.49 -10.89 -0.98
N ALA A 118 0.84 -11.75 -0.04
CA ALA A 118 2.04 -11.62 0.80
C ALA A 118 3.32 -11.53 -0.05
N ARG A 119 3.49 -12.44 -1.00
CA ARG A 119 4.67 -12.47 -1.89
C ARG A 119 4.73 -11.27 -2.84
N ALA A 120 3.59 -10.70 -3.21
CA ALA A 120 3.52 -9.48 -3.99
C ALA A 120 3.81 -8.20 -3.17
N GLY A 121 4.08 -8.32 -1.87
CA GLY A 121 4.36 -7.18 -0.98
C GLY A 121 3.10 -6.50 -0.45
N MET A 122 1.97 -7.21 -0.41
CA MET A 122 0.70 -6.79 0.17
C MET A 122 0.38 -7.69 1.38
N VAL A 123 -0.78 -7.52 2.02
CA VAL A 123 -1.25 -8.45 3.06
C VAL A 123 -2.60 -9.06 2.67
N GLY A 124 -2.78 -10.36 2.96
CA GLY A 124 -4.06 -11.03 2.87
C GLY A 124 -4.57 -11.48 4.24
N PHE A 125 -5.90 -11.44 4.42
CA PHE A 125 -6.56 -12.00 5.59
C PHE A 125 -7.36 -13.24 5.20
N PHE A 126 -6.97 -14.40 5.74
CA PHE A 126 -7.63 -15.66 5.44
C PHE A 126 -9.11 -15.66 5.87
N GLY A 127 -9.95 -16.20 5.00
CA GLY A 127 -11.41 -16.29 5.14
C GLY A 127 -11.89 -17.31 6.17
N ALA A 128 -11.59 -17.11 7.46
CA ALA A 128 -11.86 -18.09 8.51
C ALA A 128 -13.35 -18.30 8.86
N ALA A 129 -14.20 -17.29 8.63
CA ALA A 129 -15.62 -17.38 8.96
C ALA A 129 -16.30 -18.58 8.28
N GLY A 130 -17.03 -19.39 9.05
CA GLY A 130 -17.75 -20.57 8.55
C GLY A 130 -16.93 -21.86 8.49
N LEU A 131 -15.62 -21.81 8.72
CA LEU A 131 -14.76 -23.01 8.75
C LEU A 131 -14.69 -23.64 10.15
N GLY A 132 -14.51 -24.96 10.20
CA GLY A 132 -14.32 -25.70 11.44
C GLY A 132 -12.91 -25.52 12.04
N PRO A 133 -12.71 -25.88 13.33
CA PRO A 133 -11.41 -25.72 14.00
C PRO A 133 -10.25 -26.45 13.31
N SER A 134 -10.48 -27.67 12.80
CA SER A 134 -9.46 -28.47 12.11
C SER A 134 -9.02 -27.83 10.79
N GLU A 135 -9.97 -27.32 10.01
CA GLU A 135 -9.68 -26.62 8.75
C GLU A 135 -8.90 -25.33 9.01
N LEU A 136 -9.29 -24.61 10.06
CA LEU A 136 -8.62 -23.39 10.47
C LEU A 136 -7.19 -23.64 10.95
N GLU A 137 -6.99 -24.68 11.76
CA GLU A 137 -5.65 -25.11 12.20
C GLU A 137 -4.76 -25.48 11.01
N HIS A 138 -5.28 -26.28 10.07
CA HIS A 138 -4.56 -26.64 8.86
C HIS A 138 -4.17 -25.43 8.01
N ALA A 139 -5.09 -24.45 7.86
CA ALA A 139 -4.82 -23.23 7.11
C ALA A 139 -3.72 -22.37 7.78
N ILE A 140 -3.73 -22.26 9.12
CA ILE A 140 -2.69 -21.55 9.86
C ILE A 140 -1.33 -22.22 9.65
N ASP A 141 -1.26 -23.54 9.83
CA ASP A 141 0.00 -24.27 9.73
C ASP A 141 0.59 -24.14 8.31
N ARG A 142 -0.25 -24.23 7.27
CA ARG A 142 0.17 -23.99 5.88
C ARG A 142 0.69 -22.57 5.66
N LEU A 143 -0.06 -21.56 6.10
CA LEU A 143 0.35 -20.15 5.93
C LEU A 143 1.66 -19.86 6.65
N GLN A 144 1.84 -20.33 7.88
CA GLN A 144 3.09 -20.16 8.63
C GLN A 144 4.28 -20.82 7.94
N HIS A 145 4.07 -21.99 7.34
CA HIS A 145 5.10 -22.69 6.58
C HIS A 145 5.45 -21.97 5.27
N GLU A 146 4.45 -21.56 4.49
CA GLU A 146 4.63 -20.95 3.16
C GLU A 146 5.13 -19.50 3.21
N LEU A 147 4.87 -18.79 4.30
CA LEU A 147 5.06 -17.34 4.46
C LEU A 147 6.04 -16.98 5.59
N PHE A 148 7.03 -17.81 5.86
CA PHE A 148 8.09 -17.46 6.80
C PHE A 148 8.75 -16.12 6.40
N GLY A 149 8.67 -15.12 7.30
CA GLY A 149 9.19 -13.77 7.06
C GLY A 149 8.23 -12.81 6.35
N PHE A 150 7.04 -13.25 5.92
CA PHE A 150 5.99 -12.40 5.36
C PHE A 150 4.82 -12.25 6.33
N ALA A 151 4.13 -11.12 6.25
CA ALA A 151 2.91 -10.91 7.03
C ALA A 151 1.70 -11.58 6.37
N PHE A 152 0.91 -12.26 7.18
CA PHE A 152 -0.44 -12.71 6.83
C PHE A 152 -1.36 -12.50 8.03
N GLY A 153 -2.66 -12.35 7.76
CA GLY A 153 -3.67 -12.20 8.80
C GLY A 153 -4.73 -13.28 8.73
N MET A 154 -5.48 -13.41 9.82
CA MET A 154 -6.66 -14.28 9.90
C MET A 154 -7.89 -13.44 10.16
N ASN A 155 -9.03 -13.81 9.59
CA ASN A 155 -10.29 -13.19 9.96
C ASN A 155 -10.77 -13.67 11.33
N LEU A 156 -11.19 -12.76 12.19
CA LEU A 156 -11.93 -13.07 13.40
C LEU A 156 -13.29 -12.42 13.27
N ILE A 157 -14.31 -13.23 12.99
CA ILE A 157 -15.68 -12.76 12.85
C ILE A 157 -16.41 -12.82 14.19
N HIS A 158 -17.21 -11.80 14.49
CA HIS A 158 -18.09 -11.84 15.65
C HIS A 158 -19.25 -12.81 15.43
N SER A 159 -19.51 -13.67 16.42
CA SER A 159 -20.60 -14.65 16.42
C SER A 159 -21.51 -14.45 17.64
N PRO A 160 -22.47 -13.49 17.60
CA PRO A 160 -23.31 -13.14 18.75
C PRO A 160 -24.06 -14.33 19.36
N ASP A 161 -24.58 -15.21 18.49
CA ASP A 161 -25.37 -16.38 18.90
C ASP A 161 -24.48 -17.57 19.34
N ALA A 162 -23.16 -17.46 19.18
CA ALA A 162 -22.20 -18.49 19.55
C ALA A 162 -20.86 -17.92 20.08
N PRO A 163 -20.85 -17.23 21.24
CA PRO A 163 -19.62 -16.62 21.78
C PRO A 163 -18.50 -17.62 22.08
N GLU A 164 -18.86 -18.86 22.41
CA GLU A 164 -17.88 -19.95 22.64
C GLU A 164 -17.05 -20.27 21.39
N LEU A 165 -17.61 -20.09 20.19
CA LEU A 165 -16.85 -20.26 18.94
C LEU A 165 -15.79 -19.18 18.81
N GLU A 166 -16.14 -17.93 19.09
CA GLU A 166 -15.20 -16.80 19.07
C GLU A 166 -14.07 -17.02 20.08
N SER A 167 -14.39 -17.47 21.29
CA SER A 167 -13.39 -17.80 22.31
C SER A 167 -12.42 -18.89 21.85
N ARG A 168 -12.93 -19.99 21.28
CA ARG A 168 -12.11 -21.11 20.79
C ARG A 168 -11.19 -20.70 19.65
N VAL A 169 -11.68 -19.86 18.72
CA VAL A 169 -10.86 -19.32 17.63
C VAL A 169 -9.74 -18.44 18.18
N VAL A 170 -10.04 -17.56 19.14
CA VAL A 170 -9.02 -16.73 19.82
C VAL A 170 -7.99 -17.61 20.53
N ASP A 171 -8.41 -18.67 21.22
CA ASP A 171 -7.50 -19.62 21.86
C ASP A 171 -6.57 -20.30 20.86
N LEU A 172 -7.11 -20.77 19.73
CA LEU A 172 -6.32 -21.36 18.65
C LEU A 172 -5.31 -20.35 18.07
N TYR A 173 -5.74 -19.11 17.81
CA TYR A 173 -4.85 -18.07 17.28
C TYR A 173 -3.72 -17.73 18.24
N LEU A 174 -4.01 -17.62 19.53
CA LEU A 174 -2.98 -17.38 20.55
C LEU A 174 -2.03 -18.57 20.69
N GLN A 175 -2.55 -19.80 20.67
CA GLN A 175 -1.76 -21.03 20.75
C GLN A 175 -0.82 -21.20 19.55
N LYS A 176 -1.31 -20.91 18.34
CA LYS A 176 -0.54 -21.00 17.09
C LYS A 176 0.34 -19.77 16.85
N GLY A 177 0.23 -18.73 17.68
CA GLY A 177 1.03 -17.51 17.53
C GLY A 177 0.62 -16.65 16.33
N VAL A 178 -0.66 -16.66 15.93
CA VAL A 178 -1.21 -15.74 14.93
C VAL A 178 -1.18 -14.31 15.48
N ARG A 179 -0.38 -13.45 14.87
CA ARG A 179 -0.11 -12.07 15.36
C ARG A 179 -0.92 -10.98 14.66
N LEU A 180 -1.71 -11.31 13.66
CA LEU A 180 -2.47 -10.34 12.89
C LEU A 180 -3.88 -10.85 12.61
N VAL A 181 -4.87 -10.08 13.03
CA VAL A 181 -6.29 -10.42 12.86
C VAL A 181 -7.07 -9.24 12.29
N SER A 182 -7.99 -9.53 11.36
CA SER A 182 -9.04 -8.59 10.95
C SER A 182 -10.31 -8.91 11.72
N ALA A 183 -10.74 -7.99 12.59
CA ALA A 183 -11.96 -8.12 13.37
C ALA A 183 -13.16 -7.66 12.53
N SER A 184 -14.12 -8.54 12.23
CA SER A 184 -15.27 -8.23 11.38
C SER A 184 -16.60 -8.52 12.08
N ALA A 185 -17.66 -7.79 11.66
CA ALA A 185 -19.02 -7.92 12.19
C ALA A 185 -19.20 -7.63 13.71
N TYR A 186 -18.21 -7.05 14.37
CA TYR A 186 -18.33 -6.62 15.77
C TYR A 186 -19.24 -5.40 15.89
N LEU A 187 -20.30 -5.50 16.71
CA LEU A 187 -21.14 -4.36 17.10
C LEU A 187 -20.57 -3.61 18.31
N ARG A 188 -19.74 -4.29 19.09
CA ARG A 188 -19.06 -3.80 20.30
C ARG A 188 -17.86 -4.68 20.57
N LEU A 189 -16.93 -4.21 21.41
CA LEU A 189 -15.83 -5.04 21.89
C LEU A 189 -16.35 -6.24 22.68
N THR A 190 -15.75 -7.40 22.45
CA THR A 190 -15.98 -8.62 23.23
C THR A 190 -14.78 -8.90 24.15
N PRO A 191 -14.97 -9.63 25.26
CA PRO A 191 -13.86 -10.09 26.07
C PRO A 191 -12.83 -10.91 25.28
N HIS A 192 -13.24 -11.65 24.24
CA HIS A 192 -12.35 -12.49 23.45
C HIS A 192 -11.45 -11.67 22.52
N LEU A 193 -12.00 -10.66 21.84
CA LEU A 193 -11.22 -9.72 21.03
C LEU A 193 -10.24 -8.92 21.91
N VAL A 194 -10.70 -8.45 23.08
CA VAL A 194 -9.83 -7.76 24.05
C VAL A 194 -8.72 -8.70 24.51
N ARG A 195 -9.04 -9.94 24.89
CA ARG A 195 -8.06 -10.96 25.29
C ARG A 195 -7.01 -11.18 24.21
N TYR A 196 -7.40 -11.33 22.94
CA TYR A 196 -6.47 -11.45 21.83
C TYR A 196 -5.50 -10.26 21.78
N ARG A 197 -6.03 -9.03 21.82
CA ARG A 197 -5.25 -7.80 21.68
C ARG A 197 -4.25 -7.59 22.83
N VAL A 198 -4.64 -7.88 24.07
CA VAL A 198 -3.80 -7.59 25.25
C VAL A 198 -2.84 -8.71 25.62
N LYS A 199 -3.05 -9.93 25.13
CA LYS A 199 -2.21 -11.07 25.46
C LYS A 199 -0.79 -10.87 24.93
N GLY A 200 0.18 -10.93 25.85
CA GLY A 200 1.59 -10.80 25.51
C GLY A 200 2.06 -9.36 25.31
N ILE A 201 1.27 -8.36 25.69
CA ILE A 201 1.79 -7.00 25.85
C ILE A 201 2.86 -7.01 26.94
N PHE A 202 3.98 -6.35 26.68
CA PHE A 202 5.04 -6.14 27.66
C PHE A 202 5.74 -4.81 27.42
N ARG A 203 6.50 -4.35 28.42
CA ARG A 203 7.35 -3.16 28.31
C ARG A 203 8.76 -3.60 27.96
N GLU A 204 9.31 -3.01 26.92
CA GLU A 204 10.68 -3.22 26.45
C GLU A 204 11.69 -2.52 27.37
N ALA A 205 12.98 -2.87 27.23
CA ALA A 205 14.05 -2.24 28.03
C ALA A 205 14.23 -0.74 27.76
N ASN A 206 13.81 -0.27 26.58
CA ASN A 206 13.82 1.15 26.20
C ASN A 206 12.54 1.90 26.63
N ASP A 207 11.75 1.30 27.52
CA ASP A 207 10.52 1.86 28.08
C ASP A 207 9.30 1.89 27.13
N GLN A 208 9.45 1.39 25.89
CA GLN A 208 8.35 1.31 24.92
C GLN A 208 7.41 0.14 25.22
N ILE A 209 6.12 0.30 24.88
CA ILE A 209 5.13 -0.77 25.01
C ILE A 209 5.12 -1.59 23.71
N SER A 210 5.40 -2.90 23.84
CA SER A 210 5.33 -3.86 22.75
C SER A 210 3.94 -4.50 22.72
N ILE A 211 3.27 -4.44 21.56
CA ILE A 211 1.94 -5.02 21.37
C ILE A 211 1.99 -6.03 20.22
N PRO A 212 2.29 -7.31 20.51
CA PRO A 212 2.62 -8.28 19.46
C PRO A 212 1.41 -8.70 18.63
N ASN A 213 0.20 -8.70 19.20
CA ASN A 213 -1.02 -9.12 18.51
C ASN A 213 -1.75 -7.89 17.94
N LYS A 214 -1.79 -7.76 16.63
CA LYS A 214 -2.27 -6.59 15.88
C LYS A 214 -3.70 -6.81 15.38
N VAL A 215 -4.51 -5.76 15.53
CA VAL A 215 -5.85 -5.63 14.93
C VAL A 215 -5.84 -4.28 14.22
N PRO A 216 -5.43 -4.21 12.95
CA PRO A 216 -5.04 -2.95 12.31
C PRO A 216 -6.22 -2.02 11.98
N LEU A 217 -7.46 -2.51 12.00
CA LEU A 217 -8.73 -1.76 12.02
C LEU A 217 -9.81 -2.65 12.66
#